data_AF-A0A381URU4-F1
#
_entry.id   AF-A0A381URU4-F1
#
_cell.length_a   1.000
_cell.length_b   1.000
_cell.length_c   1.000
_cell.angle_alpha   90.00
_cell.angle_beta   90.00
_cell.angle_gamma   90.00
#
_symmetry.space_group_name_H-M   'P 1'
#
loop_
_entity.id
_entity.type
_entity.pdbx_description
1 polymer ?
#
loop_
_entity_poly.entity_id
_entity_poly.type
_entity_poly.pdbx_seq_one_letter_code
_entity_poly.pdbx_strand_id
1 'polypeptide(L)'
;MTFSDTIAAIIGERTTHPRQFKLWVDVKSIEGCIGMFLSSFMIIYIGTDLFAWLFEAAFFIPLPILIGVSGFVAMLVTLSESNSSRGSDNFSVPIIAALSYDLYLINYTHGQLDSLLIWSVLSGIAFYLAFKYKSLSKNGVIAAYIMGIIIFGAGGLKWVTPIVTFFILSSIISKISKSDNQIHKGSKRDIIQVLANGGIATIISIINFYAPNENLYIIYLAVIAAATADTWASEIGSFSYTDPFHVIKFTRVPKGTSGAISFLGTIGSVLGATTIAIVGSIWNVSLPLIYLIVITGSIGSLVDSFIGGSIQANFQCLKCNNITEKRTHCNASSLHKSGIYFIDNDMVNFLNTVSAIFILIILK
;
A
#
# COMPACT_ATOMS: atom_id res chain seq x y z
N MET A 1 17.14 15.89 -5.38
CA MET A 1 17.33 14.66 -4.59
C MET A 1 18.41 13.72 -5.13
N THR A 2 18.71 13.72 -6.44
CA THR A 2 19.82 12.93 -7.01
C THR A 2 21.17 13.19 -6.32
N PHE A 3 21.46 14.44 -5.95
CA PHE A 3 22.64 14.78 -5.15
C PHE A 3 22.64 14.07 -3.79
N SER A 4 21.50 14.02 -3.11
CA SER A 4 21.35 13.32 -1.83
C SER A 4 21.63 11.83 -1.96
N ASP A 5 21.11 11.18 -3.02
CA ASP A 5 21.38 9.76 -3.29
C ASP A 5 22.87 9.49 -3.50
N THR A 6 23.56 10.35 -4.27
CA THR A 6 25.01 10.24 -4.47
C THR A 6 25.80 10.44 -3.18
N ILE A 7 25.39 11.38 -2.33
CA ILE A 7 26.03 11.65 -1.03
C ILE A 7 25.84 10.45 -0.09
N ALA A 8 24.64 9.86 -0.06
CA ALA A 8 24.33 8.68 0.73
C ALA A 8 25.22 7.49 0.34
N ALA A 9 25.39 7.25 -0.96
CA ALA A 9 26.28 6.21 -1.48
C ALA A 9 27.75 6.46 -1.09
N ILE A 10 28.26 7.67 -1.31
CA ILE A 10 29.65 8.04 -0.98
C ILE A 10 29.94 7.88 0.52
N ILE A 11 29.04 8.34 1.40
CA ILE A 11 29.22 8.22 2.85
C ILE A 11 29.16 6.75 3.28
N GLY A 12 28.24 5.97 2.69
CA GLY A 12 28.11 4.54 2.96
C GLY A 12 29.37 3.76 2.60
N GLU A 13 29.99 4.05 1.46
CA GLU A 13 31.21 3.38 0.96
C GLU A 13 32.49 3.84 1.67
N ARG A 14 32.59 5.11 2.03
CA ARG A 14 33.79 5.67 2.69
C ARG A 14 33.88 5.38 4.18
N THR A 15 32.78 4.94 4.80
CA THR A 15 32.79 4.56 6.21
C THR A 15 33.51 3.21 6.35
N THR A 16 34.49 3.12 7.27
CA THR A 16 35.30 1.91 7.46
C THR A 16 34.51 0.71 7.98
N HIS A 17 33.50 0.95 8.83
CA HIS A 17 32.60 -0.07 9.38
C HIS A 17 31.14 0.41 9.36
N PRO A 18 30.50 0.46 8.18
CA PRO A 18 29.14 0.95 8.04
C PRO A 18 28.16 -0.03 8.69
N ARG A 19 27.16 0.49 9.40
CA ARG A 19 26.11 -0.34 10.00
C ARG A 19 25.09 -0.68 8.92
N GLN A 20 25.30 -1.83 8.29
CA GLN A 20 24.48 -2.29 7.18
C GLN A 20 23.18 -2.96 7.64
N PHE A 21 22.13 -2.77 6.86
CA PHE A 21 20.85 -3.43 7.02
C PHE A 21 20.20 -3.69 5.66
N LYS A 22 19.20 -4.56 5.64
CA LYS A 22 18.41 -4.88 4.45
C LYS A 22 16.93 -4.87 4.79
N LEU A 23 16.19 -3.97 4.14
CA LEU A 23 14.73 -3.85 4.30
C LEU A 23 13.97 -4.62 3.22
N TRP A 24 14.40 -4.51 1.97
CA TRP A 24 13.79 -5.20 0.83
C TRP A 24 14.80 -6.05 0.05
N VAL A 25 15.45 -5.49 -0.96
CA VAL A 25 16.43 -6.20 -1.80
C VAL A 25 17.84 -5.66 -1.60
N ASP A 26 17.97 -4.34 -1.59
CA ASP A 26 19.25 -3.65 -1.55
C ASP A 26 19.79 -3.59 -0.12
N VAL A 27 21.13 -3.62 0.02
CA VAL A 27 21.81 -3.43 1.31
C VAL A 27 22.08 -1.93 1.45
N LYS A 28 21.65 -1.36 2.56
CA LYS A 28 21.80 0.08 2.87
C LYS A 28 22.57 0.22 4.18
N SER A 29 23.13 1.40 4.46
CA SER A 29 23.83 1.70 5.71
C SER A 29 23.15 2.82 6.47
N ILE A 30 23.23 2.77 7.80
CA ILE A 30 22.70 3.84 8.66
C ILE A 30 23.40 5.16 8.33
N GLU A 31 24.71 5.12 8.09
CA GLU A 31 25.51 6.30 7.74
C GLU A 31 25.07 6.90 6.41
N GLY A 32 24.76 6.06 5.41
CA GLY A 32 24.18 6.50 4.14
C GLY A 32 22.83 7.17 4.33
N CYS A 33 21.93 6.59 5.14
CA CYS A 33 20.63 7.20 5.44
C CYS A 33 20.75 8.55 6.18
N ILE A 34 21.74 8.70 7.07
CA ILE A 34 22.05 9.99 7.71
C ILE A 34 22.52 11.00 6.65
N GLY A 35 23.40 10.57 5.74
CA GLY A 35 23.83 11.36 4.59
C GLY A 35 22.66 11.83 3.73
N MET A 36 21.74 10.92 3.38
CA MET A 36 20.52 11.20 2.64
C MET A 36 19.64 12.24 3.35
N PHE A 37 19.44 12.06 4.66
CA PHE A 37 18.60 12.95 5.46
C PHE A 37 19.19 14.36 5.53
N LEU A 38 20.46 14.49 5.92
CA LEU A 38 21.11 15.79 6.10
C LEU A 38 21.25 16.56 4.78
N SER A 39 21.63 15.86 3.70
CA SER A 39 21.74 16.49 2.38
C SER A 39 20.37 16.94 1.86
N SER A 40 19.34 16.09 1.96
CA SER A 40 17.98 16.45 1.56
C SER A 40 17.42 17.61 2.38
N PHE A 41 17.66 17.61 3.70
CA PHE A 41 17.29 18.71 4.59
C PHE A 41 17.90 20.02 4.11
N MET A 42 19.21 20.06 3.87
CA MET A 42 19.91 21.27 3.43
C MET A 42 19.47 21.73 2.04
N ILE A 43 19.24 20.79 1.12
CA ILE A 43 18.74 21.10 -0.22
C ILE A 43 17.36 21.75 -0.16
N ILE A 44 16.44 21.23 0.65
CA ILE A 44 15.10 21.82 0.80
C ILE A 44 15.18 23.16 1.54
N TYR A 45 15.94 23.22 2.64
CA TYR A 45 16.08 24.43 3.45
C TYR A 45 16.62 25.61 2.62
N ILE A 46 17.78 25.41 1.98
CA ILE A 46 18.43 26.44 1.16
C ILE A 46 17.67 26.64 -0.14
N GLY A 47 17.27 25.56 -0.80
CA GLY A 47 16.63 25.63 -2.12
C GLY A 47 15.32 26.38 -2.06
N THR A 48 14.48 26.13 -1.06
CA THR A 48 13.19 26.81 -0.91
C THR A 48 13.36 28.31 -0.73
N ASP A 49 14.28 28.73 0.15
CA ASP A 49 14.56 30.14 0.42
C ASP A 49 15.20 30.83 -0.80
N LEU A 50 16.19 30.17 -1.42
CA LEU A 50 16.87 30.66 -2.63
C LEU A 50 15.89 30.84 -3.79
N PHE A 51 15.02 29.86 -4.04
CA PHE A 51 14.04 29.95 -5.13
C PHE A 51 12.94 30.96 -4.83
N ALA A 52 12.51 31.09 -3.58
CA ALA A 52 11.58 32.15 -3.18
C ALA A 52 12.17 33.54 -3.45
N TRP A 53 13.45 33.74 -3.12
CA TRP A 53 14.17 34.97 -3.43
C TRP A 53 14.35 35.19 -4.94
N LEU A 54 14.80 34.16 -5.67
CA LEU A 54 15.10 34.24 -7.11
C LEU A 54 13.86 34.56 -7.97
N PHE A 55 12.70 34.04 -7.59
CA PHE A 55 11.44 34.25 -8.31
C PHE A 55 10.58 35.36 -7.71
N GLU A 56 11.16 36.20 -6.84
CA GLU A 56 10.48 37.33 -6.19
C GLU A 56 9.13 36.92 -5.56
N ALA A 57 9.13 35.78 -4.86
CA ALA A 57 7.93 35.26 -4.23
C ALA A 57 7.35 36.28 -3.25
N ALA A 58 6.06 36.58 -3.38
CA ALA A 58 5.37 37.58 -2.58
C ALA A 58 5.29 37.24 -1.08
N PHE A 59 5.62 36.01 -0.68
CA PHE A 59 5.52 35.51 0.68
C PHE A 59 6.76 34.71 1.08
N PHE A 60 7.40 35.12 2.19
CA PHE A 60 8.47 34.36 2.82
C PHE A 60 7.87 33.32 3.77
N ILE A 61 8.31 32.07 3.63
CA ILE A 61 7.91 30.98 4.53
C ILE A 61 8.53 31.24 5.91
N PRO A 62 7.75 31.25 7.01
CA PRO A 62 8.30 31.47 8.34
C PRO A 62 9.37 30.42 8.67
N LEU A 63 10.45 30.85 9.33
CA LEU A 63 11.60 29.99 9.63
C LEU A 63 11.21 28.64 10.28
N PRO A 64 10.29 28.56 11.26
CA PRO A 64 9.87 27.27 11.82
C PRO A 64 9.22 26.33 10.80
N ILE A 65 8.45 26.90 9.85
CA ILE A 65 7.79 26.14 8.78
C ILE A 65 8.82 25.66 7.77
N LEU A 66 9.80 26.48 7.42
CA LEU A 66 10.90 26.12 6.52
C LEU A 66 11.76 24.97 7.10
N ILE A 67 12.11 25.05 8.38
CA ILE A 67 12.82 23.96 9.08
C ILE A 67 11.95 22.70 9.11
N GLY A 68 10.66 22.86 9.41
CA GLY A 68 9.72 21.75 9.49
C GLY A 68 9.51 21.02 8.15
N VAL A 69 9.29 21.75 7.05
CA VAL A 69 9.17 21.13 5.72
C VAL A 69 10.46 20.43 5.31
N SER A 70 11.62 21.02 5.61
CA SER A 70 12.93 20.43 5.32
C SER A 70 13.12 19.10 6.06
N GLY A 71 12.76 19.05 7.35
CA GLY A 71 12.80 17.84 8.16
C GLY A 71 11.80 16.78 7.70
N PHE A 72 10.57 17.18 7.39
CA PHE A 72 9.51 16.28 6.95
C PHE A 72 9.83 15.62 5.61
N VAL A 73 10.26 16.40 4.62
CA VAL A 73 10.66 15.91 3.30
C VAL A 73 11.88 15.00 3.44
N ALA A 74 12.92 15.43 4.15
CA ALA A 74 14.12 14.62 4.36
C ALA A 74 13.81 13.27 5.03
N MET A 75 12.91 13.25 6.02
CA MET A 75 12.47 12.01 6.66
C MET A 75 11.82 11.05 5.65
N LEU A 76 10.83 11.51 4.89
CA LEU A 76 10.09 10.65 3.96
C LEU A 76 10.95 10.17 2.79
N VAL A 77 11.83 11.04 2.30
CA VAL A 77 12.80 10.72 1.26
C VAL A 77 13.79 9.66 1.72
N THR A 78 14.38 9.81 2.91
CA THR A 78 15.29 8.79 3.48
C THR A 78 14.58 7.46 3.71
N LEU A 79 13.32 7.49 4.16
CA LEU A 79 12.52 6.27 4.30
C LEU A 79 12.26 5.60 2.94
N SER A 80 11.93 6.38 1.92
CA SER A 80 11.73 5.89 0.54
C SER A 80 13.01 5.28 -0.05
N GLU A 81 14.15 5.94 0.12
CA GLU A 81 15.48 5.46 -0.30
C GLU A 81 15.85 4.15 0.41
N SER A 82 15.64 4.08 1.73
CA SER A 82 15.96 2.88 2.51
C SER A 82 15.13 1.66 2.11
N ASN A 83 13.95 1.90 1.54
CA ASN A 83 12.98 0.89 1.14
C ASN A 83 12.97 0.62 -0.37
N SER A 84 14.05 0.98 -1.08
CA SER A 84 14.20 0.79 -2.53
C SER A 84 14.53 -0.67 -2.91
N SER A 85 14.29 -0.99 -4.18
CA SER A 85 14.78 -2.21 -4.82
C SER A 85 15.32 -1.93 -6.21
N ARG A 86 16.57 -2.36 -6.47
CA ARG A 86 17.17 -2.41 -7.82
C ARG A 86 17.03 -1.09 -8.60
N GLY A 87 17.30 0.04 -7.95
CA GLY A 87 17.24 1.36 -8.58
C GLY A 87 15.85 2.01 -8.62
N SER A 88 14.86 1.46 -7.92
CA SER A 88 13.52 2.06 -7.81
C SER A 88 13.52 3.43 -7.12
N ASP A 89 14.54 3.70 -6.31
CA ASP A 89 14.81 4.98 -5.65
C ASP A 89 14.90 6.13 -6.66
N ASN A 90 15.46 5.90 -7.86
CA ASN A 90 15.50 6.90 -8.94
C ASN A 90 14.11 7.47 -9.29
N PHE A 91 13.04 6.71 -9.06
CA PHE A 91 11.66 7.16 -9.28
C PHE A 91 10.95 7.52 -7.97
N SER A 92 11.07 6.67 -6.94
CA SER A 92 10.33 6.87 -5.69
C SER A 92 10.82 8.10 -4.92
N VAL A 93 12.14 8.33 -4.84
CA VAL A 93 12.70 9.44 -4.07
C VAL A 93 12.25 10.81 -4.60
N PRO A 94 12.36 11.14 -5.91
CA PRO A 94 11.88 12.41 -6.43
C PRO A 94 10.37 12.63 -6.23
N ILE A 95 9.55 11.58 -6.42
CA ILE A 95 8.10 11.68 -6.25
C ILE A 95 7.74 11.91 -4.79
N ILE A 96 8.32 11.13 -3.88
CA ILE A 96 8.08 11.31 -2.44
C ILE A 96 8.57 12.68 -1.98
N ALA A 97 9.68 13.19 -2.51
CA ALA A 97 10.15 14.54 -2.21
C ALA A 97 9.14 15.62 -2.63
N ALA A 98 8.69 15.58 -3.89
CA ALA A 98 7.71 16.56 -4.40
C ALA A 98 6.39 16.49 -3.64
N LEU A 99 5.82 15.29 -3.49
CA LEU A 99 4.55 15.11 -2.78
C LEU A 99 4.65 15.51 -1.31
N SER A 100 5.71 15.13 -0.60
CA SER A 100 5.85 15.49 0.82
C SER A 100 6.03 16.98 1.03
N TYR A 101 6.73 17.66 0.12
CA TYR A 101 6.90 19.11 0.14
C TYR A 101 5.54 19.81 -0.04
N ASP A 102 4.80 19.44 -1.09
CA ASP A 102 3.49 20.02 -1.38
C ASP A 102 2.46 19.71 -0.29
N LEU A 103 2.41 18.45 0.18
CA LEU A 103 1.55 18.05 1.30
C LEU A 103 1.81 18.91 2.54
N TYR A 104 3.07 19.13 2.91
CA TYR A 104 3.40 19.90 4.09
C TYR A 104 2.97 21.38 3.95
N LEU A 105 3.34 22.03 2.85
CA LEU A 105 3.05 23.46 2.66
C LEU A 105 1.57 23.74 2.40
N ILE A 106 0.88 22.87 1.68
CA ILE A 106 -0.56 23.01 1.46
C ILE A 106 -1.31 22.79 2.78
N ASN A 107 -0.95 21.79 3.59
CA ASN A 107 -1.57 21.63 4.92
C ASN A 107 -1.25 22.81 5.84
N TYR A 108 -0.08 23.43 5.73
CA TYR A 108 0.25 24.67 6.43
C TYR A 108 -0.68 25.82 6.02
N THR A 109 -0.82 26.09 4.71
CA THR A 109 -1.68 27.17 4.20
C THR A 109 -3.16 26.97 4.54
N HIS A 110 -3.62 25.72 4.66
CA HIS A 110 -5.00 25.37 5.04
C HIS A 110 -5.22 25.27 6.57
N GLY A 111 -4.19 25.52 7.40
CA GLY A 111 -4.30 25.43 8.86
C GLY A 111 -4.45 24.01 9.41
N GLN A 112 -4.07 22.98 8.63
CA GLN A 112 -4.17 21.56 9.00
C GLN A 112 -2.82 20.91 9.33
N LEU A 113 -1.73 21.68 9.32
CA LEU A 113 -0.38 21.17 9.54
C LEU A 113 -0.24 20.41 10.87
N ASP A 114 -0.80 20.92 11.96
CA ASP A 114 -0.72 20.27 13.27
C ASP A 114 -1.34 18.86 13.23
N SER A 115 -2.46 18.72 12.51
CA SER A 115 -3.12 17.42 12.33
C SER A 115 -2.24 16.46 11.53
N LEU A 116 -1.55 16.94 10.48
CA LEU A 116 -0.60 16.14 9.69
C LEU A 116 0.60 15.69 10.54
N LEU A 117 1.15 16.58 11.37
CA LEU A 117 2.29 16.26 12.23
C LEU A 117 1.90 15.25 13.33
N ILE A 118 0.76 15.47 14.00
CA ILE A 118 0.21 14.53 14.97
C ILE A 118 -0.02 13.16 14.32
N TRP A 119 -0.66 13.14 13.14
CA TRP A 119 -0.87 11.91 12.39
C TRP A 119 0.45 11.21 12.02
N SER A 120 1.46 11.96 11.58
CA SER A 120 2.77 11.42 11.20
C SER A 120 3.46 10.72 12.38
N VAL A 121 3.30 11.24 13.60
CA VAL A 121 3.84 10.59 14.81
C VAL A 121 3.00 9.37 15.20
N LEU A 122 1.67 9.52 15.28
CA LEU A 122 0.77 8.44 15.71
C LEU A 122 0.79 7.24 14.75
N SER A 123 0.80 7.49 13.44
CA SER A 123 0.91 6.44 12.43
C SER A 123 2.26 5.73 12.49
N GLY A 124 3.35 6.44 12.80
CA GLY A 124 4.67 5.83 13.02
C GLY A 124 4.66 4.84 14.17
N ILE A 125 4.03 5.21 15.29
CA ILE A 125 3.84 4.31 16.45
C ILE A 125 2.94 3.12 16.06
N ALA A 126 1.82 3.37 15.37
CA ALA A 126 0.89 2.32 14.97
C ALA A 126 1.53 1.27 14.05
N PHE A 127 2.31 1.69 13.05
CA PHE A 127 2.99 0.76 12.14
C PHE A 127 4.17 0.04 12.80
N TYR A 128 4.87 0.70 13.75
CA TYR A 128 5.84 0.01 14.60
C TYR A 128 5.19 -1.11 15.44
N LEU A 129 4.01 -0.85 16.02
CA LEU A 129 3.24 -1.89 16.71
C LEU A 129 2.80 -3.00 15.75
N ALA A 130 2.33 -2.66 14.55
CA ALA A 130 1.95 -3.64 13.53
C ALA A 130 3.11 -4.56 13.12
N PHE A 131 4.34 -4.04 13.08
CA PHE A 131 5.55 -4.84 12.91
C PHE A 131 5.77 -5.81 14.08
N LYS A 132 5.66 -5.31 15.32
CA LYS A 132 5.81 -6.12 16.55
C LYS A 132 4.79 -7.27 16.60
N TYR A 133 3.57 -7.01 16.16
CA TYR A 133 2.50 -8.02 16.06
C TYR A 133 2.58 -8.91 14.80
N LYS A 134 3.67 -8.85 14.03
CA LYS A 134 3.93 -9.66 12.83
C LYS A 134 2.85 -9.53 11.74
N SER A 135 2.15 -8.40 11.66
CA SER A 135 1.17 -8.11 10.60
C SER A 135 1.84 -7.57 9.32
N LEU A 136 2.97 -6.89 9.47
CA LEU A 136 3.77 -6.33 8.37
C LEU A 136 5.22 -6.82 8.45
N SER A 137 5.88 -6.90 7.29
CA SER A 137 7.33 -7.01 7.20
C SER A 137 7.99 -5.63 7.38
N LYS A 138 9.33 -5.58 7.51
CA LYS A 138 10.05 -4.32 7.70
C LYS A 138 9.84 -3.33 6.54
N ASN A 139 9.90 -3.80 5.30
CA ASN A 139 9.60 -2.99 4.11
C ASN A 139 8.12 -2.61 3.99
N GLY A 140 7.21 -3.50 4.39
CA GLY A 140 5.77 -3.23 4.40
C GLY A 140 5.38 -2.10 5.38
N VAL A 141 6.06 -2.00 6.53
CA VAL A 141 5.88 -0.91 7.51
C VAL A 141 6.14 0.45 6.90
N ILE A 142 7.29 0.61 6.23
CA ILE A 142 7.67 1.89 5.64
C ILE A 142 6.72 2.26 4.51
N ALA A 143 6.37 1.29 3.66
CA ALA A 143 5.41 1.50 2.58
C ALA A 143 4.04 1.95 3.09
N ALA A 144 3.51 1.26 4.10
CA ALA A 144 2.22 1.59 4.69
C ALA A 144 2.24 2.94 5.43
N TYR A 145 3.37 3.28 6.08
CA TYR A 145 3.58 4.57 6.74
C TYR A 145 3.56 5.73 5.74
N ILE A 146 4.39 5.66 4.68
CA ILE A 146 4.43 6.68 3.63
C ILE A 146 3.06 6.82 2.97
N MET A 147 2.42 5.70 2.64
CA MET A 147 1.08 5.69 2.05
C MET A 147 0.04 6.35 2.96
N GLY A 148 0.07 6.03 4.26
CA GLY A 148 -0.83 6.62 5.26
C GLY A 148 -0.61 8.13 5.45
N ILE A 149 0.63 8.60 5.35
CA ILE A 149 0.94 10.04 5.37
C ILE A 149 0.39 10.73 4.12
N ILE A 150 0.58 10.14 2.93
CA ILE A 150 0.09 10.71 1.68
C ILE A 150 -1.43 10.82 1.71
N ILE A 151 -2.14 9.74 2.05
CA ILE A 151 -3.61 9.72 2.06
C ILE A 151 -4.16 10.69 3.11
N PHE A 152 -3.57 10.75 4.31
CA PHE A 152 -4.00 11.70 5.33
C PHE A 152 -3.66 13.14 4.95
N GLY A 153 -2.46 13.41 4.45
CA GLY A 153 -2.08 14.76 4.01
C GLY A 153 -2.95 15.24 2.84
N ALA A 154 -3.41 14.33 1.98
CA ALA A 154 -4.23 14.66 0.82
C ALA A 154 -5.68 15.02 1.16
N GLY A 155 -6.23 14.52 2.28
CA GLY A 155 -7.65 14.73 2.57
C GLY A 155 -8.10 14.47 4.02
N GLY A 156 -7.16 14.37 4.94
CA GLY A 156 -7.38 14.20 6.37
C GLY A 156 -8.03 12.88 6.76
N LEU A 157 -8.78 12.91 7.87
CA LEU A 157 -9.45 11.74 8.43
C LEU A 157 -10.41 11.07 7.44
N LYS A 158 -11.16 11.87 6.66
CA LYS A 158 -12.10 11.38 5.64
C LYS A 158 -11.47 10.36 4.69
N TRP A 159 -10.25 10.66 4.26
CA TRP A 159 -9.53 9.83 3.30
C TRP A 159 -8.77 8.70 3.96
N VAL A 160 -8.19 8.89 5.15
CA VAL A 160 -7.39 7.81 5.76
C VAL A 160 -8.23 6.72 6.44
N THR A 161 -9.44 7.04 6.92
CA THR A 161 -10.23 6.07 7.71
C THR A 161 -10.54 4.77 6.97
N PRO A 162 -10.92 4.74 5.67
CA PRO A 162 -11.25 3.48 4.99
C PRO A 162 -10.06 2.53 4.88
N ILE A 163 -8.86 3.03 4.53
CA ILE A 163 -7.67 2.19 4.38
C ILE A 163 -7.14 1.71 5.75
N VAL A 164 -7.28 2.51 6.80
CA VAL A 164 -6.94 2.12 8.18
C VAL A 164 -7.90 1.03 8.68
N THR A 165 -9.21 1.19 8.44
CA THR A 165 -10.22 0.17 8.75
C THR A 165 -9.92 -1.14 8.03
N PHE A 166 -9.64 -1.07 6.73
CA PHE A 166 -9.20 -2.24 5.95
C PHE A 166 -7.99 -2.92 6.59
N PHE A 167 -6.94 -2.16 6.90
CA PHE A 167 -5.70 -2.72 7.44
C PHE A 167 -5.90 -3.38 8.81
N ILE A 168 -6.57 -2.70 9.75
CA ILE A 168 -6.76 -3.18 11.12
C ILE A 168 -7.63 -4.44 11.12
N LEU A 169 -8.82 -4.37 10.52
CA LEU A 169 -9.77 -5.48 10.56
C LEU A 169 -9.25 -6.69 9.79
N SER A 170 -8.68 -6.48 8.60
CA SER A 170 -8.08 -7.59 7.84
C SER A 170 -6.90 -8.20 8.58
N SER A 171 -6.11 -7.42 9.32
CA SER A 171 -5.03 -7.97 10.15
C SER A 171 -5.53 -8.80 11.34
N ILE A 172 -6.70 -8.48 11.89
CA ILE A 172 -7.35 -9.27 12.94
C ILE A 172 -7.88 -10.57 12.35
N ILE A 173 -8.63 -10.51 11.24
CA ILE A 173 -9.19 -11.69 10.58
C ILE A 173 -8.09 -12.66 10.13
N SER A 174 -7.02 -12.17 9.49
CA SER A 174 -5.87 -13.00 9.07
C SER A 174 -5.17 -13.70 10.25
N LYS A 175 -5.28 -13.19 11.48
CA LYS A 175 -4.72 -13.87 12.66
C LYS A 175 -5.62 -14.99 13.18
N ILE A 176 -6.94 -14.81 13.06
CA ILE A 176 -7.94 -15.82 13.49
C ILE A 176 -8.01 -16.96 12.47
N SER A 177 -7.85 -16.66 11.17
CA SER A 177 -7.85 -17.60 10.03
C SER A 177 -6.76 -18.68 10.07
N LYS A 178 -5.76 -18.54 10.95
CA LYS A 178 -4.66 -19.49 11.13
C LYS A 178 -5.14 -20.79 11.79
N SER A 179 -5.74 -21.70 11.03
CA SER A 179 -5.88 -23.11 11.42
C SER A 179 -4.64 -23.90 10.99
N ASP A 180 -4.26 -24.91 11.79
CA ASP A 180 -2.97 -25.63 11.80
C ASP A 180 -2.55 -26.30 10.47
N ASN A 181 -3.40 -26.34 9.45
CA ASN A 181 -3.13 -27.02 8.17
C ASN A 181 -2.72 -26.09 7.02
N GLN A 182 -2.60 -24.77 7.23
CA GLN A 182 -2.24 -23.83 6.15
C GLN A 182 -0.76 -23.43 6.18
N ILE A 183 0.05 -24.16 5.42
CA ILE A 183 1.51 -24.00 5.36
C ILE A 183 1.94 -22.74 4.54
N HIS A 184 1.07 -22.00 3.84
CA HIS A 184 1.56 -21.19 2.69
C HIS A 184 1.22 -19.69 2.53
N LYS A 185 0.44 -19.02 3.39
CA LYS A 185 0.39 -17.54 3.37
C LYS A 185 1.28 -16.96 4.47
N GLY A 186 2.44 -16.45 4.07
CA GLY A 186 3.32 -15.71 4.96
C GLY A 186 2.54 -14.53 5.56
N SER A 187 2.26 -14.57 6.86
CA SER A 187 1.33 -13.65 7.53
C SER A 187 1.75 -12.17 7.59
N LYS A 188 2.88 -11.82 6.98
CA LYS A 188 3.45 -10.48 6.99
C LYS A 188 3.26 -9.87 5.61
N ARG A 189 2.44 -8.82 5.52
CA ARG A 189 2.30 -8.08 4.27
C ARG A 189 3.58 -7.31 3.98
N ASP A 190 4.09 -7.45 2.77
CA ASP A 190 5.28 -6.75 2.30
C ASP A 190 4.94 -5.52 1.46
N ILE A 191 5.96 -4.82 1.00
CA ILE A 191 5.78 -3.60 0.19
C ILE A 191 4.93 -3.85 -1.06
N ILE A 192 5.10 -5.00 -1.73
CA ILE A 192 4.37 -5.30 -2.95
C ILE A 192 2.90 -5.49 -2.62
N GLN A 193 2.58 -6.25 -1.56
CA GLN A 193 1.21 -6.44 -1.10
C GLN A 193 0.53 -5.16 -0.63
N VAL A 194 1.26 -4.28 0.05
CA VAL A 194 0.74 -2.98 0.48
C VAL A 194 0.41 -2.11 -0.74
N LEU A 195 1.31 -2.05 -1.72
CA LEU A 195 1.11 -1.26 -2.94
C LEU A 195 0.04 -1.86 -3.87
N ALA A 196 -0.05 -3.19 -3.98
CA ALA A 196 -1.08 -3.86 -4.78
C ALA A 196 -2.49 -3.56 -4.26
N ASN A 197 -2.69 -3.58 -2.94
CA ASN A 197 -4.00 -3.37 -2.34
C ASN A 197 -4.34 -1.89 -2.09
N GLY A 198 -3.34 -1.01 -1.90
CA GLY A 198 -3.54 0.39 -1.51
C GLY A 198 -3.02 1.43 -2.50
N GLY A 199 -2.23 1.04 -3.49
CA GLY A 199 -1.55 1.97 -4.41
C GLY A 199 -2.52 2.76 -5.27
N ILE A 200 -3.52 2.10 -5.88
CA ILE A 200 -4.54 2.78 -6.68
C ILE A 200 -5.34 3.79 -5.84
N ALA A 201 -5.72 3.41 -4.61
CA ALA A 201 -6.40 4.31 -3.69
C ALA A 201 -5.54 5.55 -3.35
N THR A 202 -4.23 5.35 -3.19
CA THR A 202 -3.27 6.44 -2.94
C THR A 202 -3.13 7.37 -4.14
N ILE A 203 -3.10 6.82 -5.35
CA ILE A 203 -3.08 7.62 -6.59
C ILE A 203 -4.35 8.46 -6.68
N ILE A 204 -5.52 7.88 -6.41
CA ILE A 204 -6.79 8.61 -6.41
C ILE A 204 -6.78 9.75 -5.37
N SER A 205 -6.22 9.54 -4.17
CA SER A 205 -6.12 10.61 -3.17
C SER A 205 -5.18 11.73 -3.62
N ILE A 206 -4.06 11.40 -4.28
CA ILE A 206 -3.14 12.39 -4.86
C ILE A 206 -3.85 13.20 -5.96
N ILE A 207 -4.59 12.53 -6.86
CA ILE A 207 -5.34 13.20 -7.92
C ILE A 207 -6.36 14.17 -7.30
N ASN A 208 -7.10 13.74 -6.28
CA ASN A 208 -8.05 14.61 -5.60
C ASN A 208 -7.38 15.78 -4.87
N PHE A 209 -6.17 15.60 -4.36
CA PHE A 209 -5.43 16.67 -3.69
C PHE A 209 -5.10 17.84 -4.63
N TYR A 210 -4.70 17.54 -5.88
CA TYR A 210 -4.41 18.58 -6.89
C TYR A 210 -5.64 19.02 -7.70
N ALA A 211 -6.61 18.13 -7.88
CA ALA A 211 -7.84 18.38 -8.62
C ALA A 211 -9.05 17.85 -7.83
N PRO A 212 -9.53 18.60 -6.82
CA PRO A 212 -10.62 18.16 -5.94
C PRO A 212 -11.89 17.82 -6.72
N ASN A 213 -12.41 16.61 -6.49
CA ASN A 213 -13.65 16.14 -7.10
C ASN A 213 -14.33 15.12 -6.18
N GLU A 214 -15.56 15.40 -5.78
CA GLU A 214 -16.31 14.53 -4.85
C GLU A 214 -16.48 13.10 -5.36
N ASN A 215 -16.52 12.90 -6.69
CA ASN A 215 -16.62 11.58 -7.29
C ASN A 215 -15.36 10.73 -7.04
N LEU A 216 -14.18 11.35 -6.89
CA LEU A 216 -12.93 10.62 -6.62
C LEU A 216 -12.99 9.94 -5.26
N TYR A 217 -13.67 10.50 -4.27
CA TYR A 217 -13.86 9.85 -2.97
C TYR A 217 -14.72 8.58 -3.09
N ILE A 218 -15.73 8.57 -3.97
CA ILE A 218 -16.56 7.38 -4.20
C ILE A 218 -15.75 6.30 -4.91
N ILE A 219 -14.94 6.68 -5.91
CA ILE A 219 -14.01 5.76 -6.59
C ILE A 219 -13.00 5.19 -5.59
N TYR A 220 -12.43 6.04 -4.72
CA TYR A 220 -11.52 5.65 -3.65
C TYR A 220 -12.14 4.59 -2.72
N LEU A 221 -13.38 4.81 -2.26
CA LEU A 221 -14.10 3.84 -1.43
C LEU A 221 -14.35 2.52 -2.16
N ALA A 222 -14.74 2.56 -3.43
CA ALA A 222 -14.98 1.36 -4.24
C ALA A 222 -13.71 0.51 -4.43
N VAL A 223 -12.57 1.16 -4.68
CA VAL A 223 -11.25 0.52 -4.81
C VAL A 223 -10.85 -0.18 -3.51
N ILE A 224 -11.01 0.48 -2.36
CA ILE A 224 -10.70 -0.13 -1.06
C ILE A 224 -11.72 -1.21 -0.71
N ALA A 225 -12.99 -1.04 -1.07
CA ALA A 225 -14.01 -2.05 -0.88
C ALA A 225 -13.68 -3.33 -1.65
N ALA A 226 -13.19 -3.24 -2.89
CA ALA A 226 -12.76 -4.39 -3.68
C ALA A 226 -11.56 -5.12 -3.05
N ALA A 227 -10.53 -4.38 -2.62
CA ALA A 227 -9.39 -4.96 -1.90
C ALA A 227 -9.79 -5.64 -0.57
N THR A 228 -10.72 -5.02 0.16
CA THR A 228 -11.23 -5.53 1.43
C THR A 228 -12.08 -6.77 1.22
N ALA A 229 -12.97 -6.74 0.23
CA ALA A 229 -13.83 -7.86 -0.15
C ALA A 229 -13.00 -9.09 -0.53
N ASP A 230 -11.98 -8.94 -1.37
CA ASP A 230 -11.10 -10.04 -1.75
C ASP A 230 -10.33 -10.62 -0.55
N THR A 231 -9.72 -9.74 0.26
CA THR A 231 -8.98 -10.16 1.44
C THR A 231 -9.89 -10.93 2.40
N TRP A 232 -11.10 -10.43 2.66
CA TRP A 232 -12.04 -11.08 3.57
C TRP A 232 -12.63 -12.35 2.98
N ALA A 233 -12.83 -12.41 1.65
CA ALA A 233 -13.28 -13.62 0.97
C ALA A 233 -12.30 -14.77 1.15
N SER A 234 -11.00 -14.52 0.97
CA SER A 234 -9.97 -15.55 1.14
C SER A 234 -9.75 -15.93 2.62
N GLU A 235 -9.77 -14.95 3.53
CA GLU A 235 -9.51 -15.19 4.96
C GLU A 235 -10.71 -15.79 5.70
N ILE A 236 -11.95 -15.40 5.38
CA ILE A 236 -13.16 -16.01 5.96
C ILE A 236 -13.48 -17.32 5.24
N GLY A 237 -13.22 -17.39 3.93
CA GLY A 237 -13.41 -18.59 3.14
C GLY A 237 -12.54 -19.77 3.58
N SER A 238 -11.39 -19.50 4.24
CA SER A 238 -10.48 -20.53 4.78
C SER A 238 -11.16 -21.44 5.82
N PHE A 239 -12.17 -20.93 6.54
CA PHE A 239 -12.94 -21.67 7.53
C PHE A 239 -14.03 -22.56 6.92
N SER A 240 -14.25 -22.50 5.60
CA SER A 240 -15.29 -23.32 4.97
C SER A 240 -14.99 -24.80 5.15
N TYR A 241 -15.95 -25.61 5.58
CA TYR A 241 -15.75 -27.06 5.71
C TYR A 241 -15.72 -27.77 4.36
N THR A 242 -16.43 -27.24 3.37
CA THR A 242 -16.54 -27.82 2.03
C THR A 242 -15.45 -27.31 1.10
N ASP A 243 -15.06 -28.14 0.13
CA ASP A 243 -14.14 -27.72 -0.92
C ASP A 243 -14.76 -26.59 -1.77
N PRO A 244 -14.00 -25.52 -2.06
CA PRO A 244 -14.44 -24.41 -2.88
C PRO A 244 -14.65 -24.82 -4.34
N PHE A 245 -15.41 -23.99 -5.06
CA PHE A 245 -15.73 -24.16 -6.46
C PHE A 245 -14.85 -23.26 -7.33
N HIS A 246 -14.18 -23.83 -8.33
CA HIS A 246 -13.31 -23.09 -9.24
C HIS A 246 -14.13 -22.37 -10.31
N VAL A 247 -14.03 -21.04 -10.38
CA VAL A 247 -14.92 -20.20 -11.20
C VAL A 247 -14.80 -20.51 -12.70
N ILE A 248 -13.59 -20.75 -13.21
CA ILE A 248 -13.35 -21.06 -14.63
C ILE A 248 -13.61 -22.54 -14.98
N LYS A 249 -13.16 -23.47 -14.15
CA LYS A 249 -13.21 -24.92 -14.45
C LYS A 249 -14.57 -25.54 -14.13
N PHE A 250 -15.42 -24.82 -13.38
CA PHE A 250 -16.72 -25.28 -12.92
C PHE A 250 -16.67 -26.61 -12.14
N THR A 251 -15.61 -26.81 -11.36
CA THR A 251 -15.40 -28.03 -10.55
C THR A 251 -14.98 -27.67 -9.13
N ARG A 252 -15.21 -28.60 -8.19
CA ARG A 252 -14.68 -28.46 -6.82
C ARG A 252 -13.18 -28.73 -6.81
N VAL A 253 -12.44 -27.90 -6.09
CA VAL A 253 -10.98 -27.96 -6.01
C VAL A 253 -10.51 -27.84 -4.56
N PRO A 254 -9.31 -28.32 -4.22
CA PRO A 254 -8.77 -28.18 -2.87
C PRO A 254 -8.70 -26.73 -2.42
N LYS A 255 -8.87 -26.50 -1.12
CA LYS A 255 -8.73 -25.17 -0.51
C LYS A 255 -7.36 -24.55 -0.80
N GLY A 256 -7.36 -23.24 -1.06
CA GLY A 256 -6.15 -22.50 -1.42
C GLY A 256 -5.81 -22.57 -2.91
N THR A 257 -6.64 -23.18 -3.75
CA THR A 257 -6.52 -23.06 -5.22
C THR A 257 -6.93 -21.66 -5.66
N SER A 258 -6.08 -20.98 -6.43
CA SER A 258 -6.35 -19.66 -6.99
C SER A 258 -7.60 -19.69 -7.87
N GLY A 259 -8.45 -18.67 -7.74
CA GLY A 259 -9.71 -18.56 -8.48
C GLY A 259 -10.84 -19.51 -8.03
N ALA A 260 -10.71 -20.09 -6.84
CA ALA A 260 -11.78 -20.87 -6.21
C ALA A 260 -12.58 -20.01 -5.22
N ILE A 261 -13.91 -20.09 -5.31
CA ILE A 261 -14.85 -19.39 -4.43
C ILE A 261 -15.55 -20.39 -3.50
N SER A 262 -15.80 -19.99 -2.25
CA SER A 262 -16.60 -20.75 -1.29
C SER A 262 -17.77 -19.90 -0.80
N PHE A 263 -18.82 -20.54 -0.29
CA PHE A 263 -19.97 -19.83 0.26
C PHE A 263 -19.59 -18.85 1.38
N LEU A 264 -18.74 -19.29 2.32
CA LEU A 264 -18.22 -18.42 3.38
C LEU A 264 -17.34 -17.30 2.82
N GLY A 265 -16.57 -17.57 1.76
CA GLY A 265 -15.79 -16.55 1.07
C GLY A 265 -16.68 -15.49 0.42
N THR A 266 -17.78 -15.89 -0.23
CA THR A 266 -18.76 -14.95 -0.79
C THR A 266 -19.39 -14.07 0.29
N ILE A 267 -19.75 -14.64 1.45
CA ILE A 267 -20.21 -13.86 2.60
C ILE A 267 -19.12 -12.88 3.07
N GLY A 268 -17.88 -13.35 3.21
CA GLY A 268 -16.75 -12.52 3.58
C GLY A 268 -16.53 -11.35 2.62
N SER A 269 -16.68 -11.59 1.32
CA SER A 269 -16.60 -10.58 0.26
C SER A 269 -17.64 -9.47 0.46
N VAL A 270 -18.90 -9.83 0.66
CA VAL A 270 -19.99 -8.87 0.90
C VAL A 270 -19.78 -8.11 2.21
N LEU A 271 -19.38 -8.80 3.28
CA LEU A 271 -19.11 -8.16 4.57
C LEU A 271 -17.93 -7.17 4.50
N GLY A 272 -16.87 -7.53 3.79
CA GLY A 272 -15.71 -6.67 3.57
C GLY A 272 -16.08 -5.39 2.82
N ALA A 273 -16.79 -5.53 1.69
CA ALA A 273 -17.27 -4.37 0.93
C ALA A 273 -18.24 -3.51 1.74
N THR A 274 -19.18 -4.13 2.46
CA THR A 274 -20.14 -3.45 3.35
C THR A 274 -19.44 -2.65 4.44
N THR A 275 -18.38 -3.20 5.04
CA THR A 275 -17.61 -2.52 6.08
C THR A 275 -17.03 -1.21 5.58
N ILE A 276 -16.45 -1.20 4.37
CA ILE A 276 -15.91 0.03 3.76
C ILE A 276 -17.03 1.00 3.37
N ALA A 277 -18.15 0.50 2.85
CA ALA A 277 -19.29 1.33 2.52
C ALA A 277 -19.88 2.03 3.76
N ILE A 278 -19.95 1.35 4.91
CA ILE A 278 -20.37 1.93 6.21
C ILE A 278 -19.41 3.03 6.66
N VAL A 279 -18.09 2.86 6.48
CA VAL A 279 -17.13 3.94 6.75
C VAL A 279 -17.44 5.15 5.87
N GLY A 280 -17.82 4.94 4.61
CA GLY A 280 -18.30 6.00 3.72
C GLY A 280 -19.54 6.73 4.26
N SER A 281 -20.48 6.03 4.90
CA SER A 281 -21.67 6.64 5.50
C SER A 281 -21.35 7.66 6.59
N ILE A 282 -20.28 7.43 7.37
CA ILE A 282 -19.80 8.36 8.41
C ILE A 282 -19.42 9.72 7.77
N TRP A 283 -19.02 9.71 6.50
CA TRP A 283 -18.62 10.88 5.72
C TRP A 283 -19.71 11.38 4.76
N ASN A 284 -20.98 11.13 5.09
CA ASN A 284 -22.18 11.59 4.37
C ASN A 284 -22.28 11.08 2.92
N VAL A 285 -21.72 9.91 2.61
CA VAL A 285 -22.00 9.25 1.32
C VAL A 285 -23.47 8.83 1.29
N SER A 286 -24.15 9.13 0.19
CA SER A 286 -25.59 8.86 0.05
C SER A 286 -25.88 7.35 -0.01
N LEU A 287 -27.07 6.95 0.45
CA LEU A 287 -27.47 5.54 0.49
C LEU A 287 -27.37 4.81 -0.87
N PRO A 288 -27.77 5.40 -2.02
CA PRO A 288 -27.57 4.77 -3.32
C PRO A 288 -26.10 4.49 -3.63
N LEU A 289 -25.21 5.41 -3.30
CA LEU A 289 -23.76 5.24 -3.50
C LEU A 289 -23.17 4.19 -2.57
N ILE A 290 -23.69 4.06 -1.34
CA ILE A 290 -23.29 2.98 -0.42
C ILE A 290 -23.60 1.61 -1.05
N TYR A 291 -24.80 1.41 -1.58
CA TYR A 291 -25.14 0.16 -2.28
C TYR A 291 -24.22 -0.09 -3.49
N LEU A 292 -23.95 0.97 -4.26
CA LEU A 292 -23.05 0.90 -5.40
C LEU A 292 -21.63 0.47 -5.00
N ILE A 293 -21.10 0.98 -3.88
CA ILE A 293 -19.78 0.60 -3.33
C ILE A 293 -19.79 -0.87 -2.91
N VAL A 294 -20.84 -1.35 -2.24
CA VAL A 294 -20.95 -2.76 -1.83
C VAL A 294 -20.94 -3.67 -3.06
N ILE A 295 -21.81 -3.38 -4.04
CA ILE A 295 -21.90 -4.16 -5.28
C ILE A 295 -20.55 -4.15 -6.00
N THR A 296 -19.94 -2.98 -6.16
CA THR A 296 -18.64 -2.83 -6.84
C THR A 296 -17.55 -3.64 -6.14
N GLY A 297 -17.45 -3.55 -4.82
CA GLY A 297 -16.45 -4.30 -4.04
C GLY A 297 -16.64 -5.81 -4.14
N SER A 298 -17.88 -6.28 -4.04
CA SER A 298 -18.20 -7.71 -4.18
C SER A 298 -17.93 -8.23 -5.59
N ILE A 299 -18.28 -7.47 -6.64
CA ILE A 299 -17.95 -7.84 -8.02
C ILE A 299 -16.43 -7.83 -8.24
N GLY A 300 -15.70 -6.86 -7.69
CA GLY A 300 -14.24 -6.82 -7.76
C GLY A 300 -13.58 -8.10 -7.24
N SER A 301 -14.03 -8.60 -6.08
CA SER A 301 -13.57 -9.90 -5.55
C SER A 301 -13.89 -11.09 -6.46
N LEU A 302 -14.98 -11.05 -7.22
CA LEU A 302 -15.25 -12.06 -8.25
C LEU A 302 -14.33 -11.92 -9.46
N VAL A 303 -14.00 -10.69 -9.86
CA VAL A 303 -13.02 -10.41 -10.92
C VAL A 303 -11.63 -10.93 -10.50
N ASP A 304 -11.24 -10.75 -9.25
CA ASP A 304 -10.01 -11.34 -8.68
C ASP A 304 -10.00 -12.85 -8.87
N SER A 305 -11.06 -13.53 -8.44
CA SER A 305 -11.20 -14.98 -8.60
C SER A 305 -11.19 -15.41 -10.07
N PHE A 306 -11.77 -14.63 -10.97
CA PHE A 306 -11.76 -14.91 -12.41
C PHE A 306 -10.35 -14.78 -13.01
N ILE A 307 -9.64 -13.69 -12.70
CA ILE A 307 -8.25 -13.45 -13.15
C ILE A 307 -7.33 -14.52 -12.55
N GLY A 308 -7.45 -14.76 -11.24
CA GLY A 308 -6.71 -15.77 -10.49
C GLY A 308 -6.91 -17.19 -11.02
N GLY A 309 -8.13 -17.53 -11.45
CA GLY A 309 -8.46 -18.83 -12.01
C GLY A 309 -8.11 -19.00 -13.49
N SER A 310 -7.80 -17.93 -14.22
CA SER A 310 -7.60 -17.95 -15.67
C SER A 310 -6.13 -17.74 -16.07
N ILE A 311 -5.53 -16.63 -15.64
CA ILE A 311 -4.23 -16.16 -16.16
C ILE A 311 -3.12 -16.10 -15.10
N GLN A 312 -3.44 -16.26 -13.82
CA GLN A 312 -2.43 -16.25 -12.75
C GLN A 312 -1.41 -17.38 -12.88
N ALA A 313 -0.15 -17.04 -12.67
CA ALA A 313 0.97 -17.96 -12.68
C ALA A 313 0.85 -18.98 -11.55
N ASN A 314 0.97 -20.25 -11.90
CA ASN A 314 1.13 -21.35 -10.98
C ASN A 314 2.51 -21.97 -11.16
N PHE A 315 3.20 -22.22 -10.05
CA PHE A 315 4.52 -22.82 -10.01
C PHE A 315 4.49 -24.16 -9.28
N GLN A 316 5.43 -25.03 -9.57
CA GLN A 316 5.64 -26.27 -8.85
C GLN A 316 6.97 -26.20 -8.11
N CYS A 317 6.95 -26.43 -6.80
CA CYS A 317 8.17 -26.48 -6.00
C CYS A 317 9.03 -27.69 -6.41
N LEU A 318 10.29 -27.45 -6.75
CA LEU A 318 11.23 -28.52 -7.14
C LEU A 318 11.59 -29.48 -5.99
N LYS A 319 11.33 -29.10 -4.73
CA LYS A 319 11.70 -29.90 -3.55
C LYS A 319 10.56 -30.77 -3.02
N CYS A 320 9.35 -30.23 -2.92
CA CYS A 320 8.20 -30.95 -2.38
C CYS A 320 7.11 -31.28 -3.41
N ASN A 321 7.28 -30.89 -4.68
CA ASN A 321 6.32 -31.08 -5.76
C ASN A 321 4.92 -30.46 -5.57
N ASN A 322 4.70 -29.67 -4.51
CA ASN A 322 3.45 -28.94 -4.32
C ASN A 322 3.33 -27.79 -5.32
N ILE A 323 2.09 -27.55 -5.76
CA ILE A 323 1.72 -26.36 -6.53
C ILE A 323 1.70 -25.15 -5.58
N THR A 324 2.26 -24.04 -6.03
CA THR A 324 2.38 -22.80 -5.26
C THR A 324 2.28 -21.60 -6.20
N GLU A 325 1.79 -20.49 -5.68
CA GLU A 325 1.74 -19.20 -6.39
C GLU A 325 3.09 -18.46 -6.33
N LYS A 326 4.05 -18.96 -5.54
CA LYS A 326 5.34 -18.31 -5.31
C LYS A 326 6.42 -18.84 -6.23
N ARG A 327 7.27 -17.93 -6.71
CA ARG A 327 8.47 -18.25 -7.51
C ARG A 327 9.54 -19.01 -6.72
N THR A 328 9.50 -18.91 -5.39
CA THR A 328 10.40 -19.63 -4.48
C THR A 328 9.62 -20.33 -3.37
N HIS A 329 9.99 -21.58 -3.10
CA HIS A 329 9.32 -22.44 -2.12
C HIS A 329 10.31 -23.45 -1.56
N CYS A 330 10.24 -23.76 -0.25
CA CYS A 330 11.21 -24.60 0.45
C CYS A 330 12.69 -24.21 0.21
N ASN A 331 12.99 -22.91 0.13
CA ASN A 331 14.31 -22.34 -0.20
C ASN A 331 14.87 -22.79 -1.57
N ALA A 332 14.02 -23.26 -2.48
CA ALA A 332 14.36 -23.59 -3.86
C ALA A 332 13.53 -22.74 -4.83
N SER A 333 14.01 -22.60 -6.07
CA SER A 333 13.21 -22.05 -7.16
C SER A 333 12.06 -22.99 -7.50
N SER A 334 10.95 -22.42 -7.96
CA SER A 334 9.77 -23.17 -8.42
C SER A 334 9.67 -23.11 -9.94
N LEU A 335 9.31 -24.24 -10.56
CA LEU A 335 9.16 -24.35 -12.00
C LEU A 335 7.81 -23.77 -12.42
N HIS A 336 7.78 -22.88 -13.40
CA HIS A 336 6.53 -22.35 -13.96
C HIS A 336 5.74 -23.46 -14.65
N LYS A 337 4.47 -23.64 -14.27
CA LYS A 337 3.61 -24.72 -14.77
C LYS A 337 2.51 -24.22 -15.71
N SER A 338 1.86 -23.11 -15.38
CA SER A 338 0.74 -22.57 -16.14
C SER A 338 0.48 -21.11 -15.80
N GLY A 339 -0.31 -20.42 -16.64
CA GLY A 339 -0.61 -19.00 -16.49
C GLY A 339 0.45 -18.11 -17.15
N ILE A 340 0.32 -16.81 -16.94
CA ILE A 340 1.27 -15.81 -17.43
C ILE A 340 2.31 -15.56 -16.35
N TYR A 341 3.58 -15.88 -16.62
CA TYR A 341 4.69 -15.86 -15.66
C TYR A 341 4.79 -14.58 -14.78
N PHE A 342 4.43 -13.43 -15.33
CA PHE A 342 4.50 -12.14 -14.65
C PHE A 342 3.28 -11.83 -13.77
N ILE A 343 2.16 -12.53 -13.95
CA ILE A 343 0.93 -12.32 -13.18
C ILE A 343 0.93 -13.25 -11.98
N ASP A 344 1.50 -12.77 -10.86
CA ASP A 344 1.37 -13.42 -9.56
C ASP A 344 0.16 -12.88 -8.78
N ASN A 345 -0.07 -13.40 -7.58
CA ASN A 345 -1.20 -12.99 -6.73
C ASN A 345 -1.21 -11.47 -6.49
N ASP A 346 -0.04 -10.84 -6.30
CA ASP A 346 0.01 -9.40 -6.02
C ASP A 346 -0.41 -8.59 -7.26
N MET A 347 -0.08 -9.04 -8.46
CA MET A 347 -0.60 -8.46 -9.70
C MET A 347 -2.12 -8.67 -9.86
N VAL A 348 -2.64 -9.84 -9.49
CA VAL A 348 -4.09 -10.10 -9.51
C VAL A 348 -4.82 -9.14 -8.58
N ASN A 349 -4.35 -9.00 -7.34
CA ASN A 349 -4.89 -8.04 -6.39
C ASN A 349 -4.88 -6.60 -6.94
N PHE A 350 -3.76 -6.19 -7.56
CA PHE A 350 -3.65 -4.88 -8.20
C PHE A 350 -4.71 -4.71 -9.31
N LEU A 351 -4.85 -5.68 -10.21
CA LEU A 351 -5.85 -5.65 -11.28
C LEU A 351 -7.28 -5.63 -10.74
N ASN A 352 -7.55 -6.34 -9.64
CA ASN A 352 -8.84 -6.26 -8.95
C ASN A 352 -9.13 -4.83 -8.48
N THR A 353 -8.18 -4.18 -7.79
CA THR A 353 -8.37 -2.77 -7.36
C THR A 353 -8.59 -1.81 -8.53
N VAL A 354 -7.92 -2.03 -9.66
CA VAL A 354 -8.13 -1.26 -10.90
C VAL A 354 -9.51 -1.54 -11.49
N SER A 355 -9.95 -2.80 -11.52
CA SER A 355 -11.25 -3.21 -12.07
C SER A 355 -12.42 -2.53 -11.35
N ALA A 356 -12.29 -2.27 -10.04
CA ALA A 356 -13.29 -1.58 -9.25
C ALA A 356 -13.63 -0.19 -9.79
N ILE A 357 -12.65 0.52 -10.37
CA ILE A 357 -12.87 1.82 -11.02
C ILE A 357 -13.82 1.65 -12.21
N PHE A 358 -13.53 0.69 -13.09
CA PHE A 358 -14.33 0.43 -14.29
C PHE A 358 -15.73 -0.08 -13.93
N ILE A 359 -15.84 -0.99 -12.97
CA ILE A 359 -17.13 -1.50 -12.49
C ILE A 359 -17.99 -0.35 -11.96
N LEU A 360 -17.41 0.53 -11.14
CA LEU A 360 -18.13 1.67 -10.59
C LEU A 360 -18.64 2.61 -11.69
N ILE A 361 -17.80 2.90 -12.69
CA ILE A 361 -18.15 3.78 -13.82
C ILE A 361 -19.28 3.17 -14.67
N ILE A 362 -19.30 1.85 -14.84
CA ILE A 362 -20.33 1.15 -15.63
C ILE A 362 -21.67 1.13 -14.88
N LEU A 363 -21.64 0.99 -13.56
CA LEU A 363 -22.85 0.87 -12.73
C LEU A 363 -23.47 2.22 -12.33
N LYS A 364 -22.73 3.32 -12.46
CA LYS A 364 -23.15 4.68 -12.11
C LYS A 364 -23.69 5.41 -13.35
#